data_AF-A0A5K1E5Z8-F1
#
_entry.id   AF-A0A5K1E5Z8-F1
#
_cell.length_a   1.000
_cell.length_b   1.000
_cell.length_c   1.000
_cell.angle_alpha   90.00
_cell.angle_beta   90.00
_cell.angle_gamma   90.00
#
_symmetry.space_group_name_H-M   'P 1'
#
loop_
_entity.id
_entity.type
_entity.pdbx_description
1 polymer ?
#
loop_
_entity_poly.entity_id
_entity_poly.type
_entity_poly.pdbx_seq_one_letter_code
_entity_poly.pdbx_strand_id
1 'polypeptide(L)' 'QHECIPQAILGMDVICQAKSGMGKTAVFVLSTLQQIEPVAGQVAALVLCHTRELAYQ' A
#
# COMPACT_ATOMS: atom_id res chain seq x y z
N GLN A 1 -1.88 -0.50 -11.47
CA GLN A 1 -2.64 -1.36 -10.54
C GLN A 1 -2.61 -2.81 -11.00
N HIS A 2 -3.13 -3.13 -12.19
CA HIS A 2 -3.12 -4.49 -12.77
C HIS A 2 -1.75 -5.19 -12.73
N GLU A 3 -0.67 -4.48 -13.07
CA GLU A 3 0.68 -5.06 -13.05
C GLU A 3 1.28 -5.20 -11.63
N CYS A 4 0.98 -4.26 -10.72
CA CYS A 4 1.65 -4.20 -9.42
C CYS A 4 0.99 -5.03 -8.33
N ILE A 5 -0.35 -5.08 -8.30
CA ILE A 5 -1.09 -5.79 -7.23
C ILE A 5 -0.73 -7.28 -7.18
N PRO A 6 -0.66 -8.03 -8.30
CA PRO A 6 -0.34 -9.45 -8.27
C PRO A 6 1.02 -9.77 -7.64
N GLN A 7 2.03 -8.92 -7.84
CA GLN A 7 3.34 -9.10 -7.21
C GLN A 7 3.31 -8.66 -5.74
N ALA A 8 2.65 -7.53 -5.43
CA ALA A 8 2.58 -6.99 -4.09
C ALA A 8 1.83 -7.90 -3.09
N ILE A 9 0.77 -8.61 -3.53
CA ILE A 9 0.03 -9.55 -2.66
C ILE A 9 0.81 -10.82 -2.33
N LEU A 10 1.88 -11.12 -3.09
CA LEU A 10 2.78 -12.24 -2.80
C LEU A 10 3.87 -11.86 -1.78
N GLY A 11 3.79 -10.67 -1.18
CA GLY A 11 4.77 -10.17 -0.23
C GLY A 11 6.10 -9.77 -0.85
N MET A 12 6.15 -9.60 -2.18
CA MET A 12 7.36 -9.16 -2.86
C MET A 12 7.56 -7.65 -2.74
N ASP A 13 8.81 -7.21 -2.63
CA ASP A 13 9.15 -5.79 -2.70
C ASP A 13 8.82 -5.22 -4.09
N VAL A 14 8.15 -4.07 -4.12
CA VAL A 14 7.69 -3.42 -5.36
C VAL A 14 8.16 -1.98 -5.44
N ILE A 15 8.83 -1.64 -6.55
CA ILE A 15 9.04 -0.26 -6.97
C ILE A 15 8.00 0.07 -8.05
N CYS A 16 7.10 1.01 -7.75
CA CYS A 16 6.03 1.42 -8.67
C CYS A 16 6.20 2.87 -9.11
N GLN A 17 6.32 3.09 -10.43
CA GLN A 17 6.27 4.42 -11.03
C GLN A 17 5.06 4.52 -11.95
N ALA A 18 4.23 5.55 -11.73
CA ALA A 18 3.07 5.83 -12.56
C ALA A 18 2.72 7.32 -12.51
N LYS A 19 2.01 7.81 -13.53
CA LYS A 19 1.51 9.19 -13.59
C LYS A 19 0.63 9.52 -12.36
N SER A 20 0.48 10.81 -12.06
CA SER A 20 -0.44 11.26 -11.00
C SER A 20 -1.86 10.78 -11.30
N GLY A 21 -2.63 10.41 -10.27
CA GLY A 21 -3.99 9.92 -10.41
C GLY A 21 -4.15 8.46 -10.89
N MET A 22 -3.06 7.73 -11.20
CA MET A 22 -3.16 6.35 -11.72
C MET A 22 -3.36 5.26 -10.63
N GLY A 23 -3.74 5.66 -9.42
CA GLY A 23 -4.10 4.76 -8.32
C GLY A 23 -2.93 4.01 -7.67
N LYS A 24 -1.78 4.68 -7.47
CA LYS A 24 -0.67 4.12 -6.68
C LYS A 24 -1.08 3.84 -5.22
N THR A 25 -1.93 4.69 -4.66
CA THR A 25 -2.50 4.50 -3.31
C THR A 25 -3.28 3.18 -3.21
N ALA A 26 -4.15 2.91 -4.18
CA ALA A 26 -4.92 1.66 -4.22
C ALA A 26 -4.02 0.42 -4.27
N VAL A 27 -2.84 0.50 -4.89
CA VAL A 27 -1.91 -0.64 -4.94
C VAL A 27 -1.47 -1.04 -3.53
N PHE A 28 -0.86 -0.13 -2.76
CA PHE A 28 -0.33 -0.49 -1.44
C PHE A 28 -1.44 -0.71 -0.41
N VAL A 29 -2.58 -0.01 -0.51
CA VAL A 29 -3.71 -0.20 0.41
C VAL A 29 -4.30 -1.60 0.24
N LEU A 30 -4.66 -1.97 -1.00
CA LEU A 30 -5.29 -3.26 -1.27
C LEU A 30 -4.33 -4.42 -1.02
N SER A 31 -3.07 -4.31 -1.43
CA SER A 31 -2.10 -5.38 -1.19
C SER A 31 -1.81 -5.60 0.28
N THR A 32 -1.71 -4.52 1.06
CA THR A 32 -1.45 -4.59 2.51
C THR A 32 -2.65 -5.18 3.25
N LEU A 33 -3.87 -4.68 3.00
CA LEU A 33 -5.06 -5.20 3.66
C LEU A 33 -5.35 -6.67 3.33
N GLN A 34 -5.00 -7.13 2.12
CA GLN A 34 -5.12 -8.54 1.74
C GLN A 34 -4.18 -9.47 2.53
N GLN A 35 -3.06 -8.94 3.04
CA GLN A 35 -2.02 -9.72 3.72
C GLN A 35 -2.06 -9.62 5.25
N ILE A 36 -2.71 -8.58 5.80
CA ILE A 36 -2.78 -8.37 7.25
C ILE A 36 -3.71 -9.40 7.90
N GLU A 37 -3.19 -10.11 8.90
CA GLU A 37 -3.98 -10.76 9.94
C GLU A 37 -4.08 -9.82 11.15
N PRO A 38 -5.26 -9.30 11.49
CA PRO A 38 -5.39 -8.29 12.54
C PRO A 38 -5.20 -8.90 13.93
N VAL A 39 -4.13 -8.50 14.62
CA VAL A 39 -3.86 -8.87 16.02
C VAL A 39 -4.03 -7.65 16.92
N ALA A 40 -4.88 -7.78 17.94
CA ALA A 40 -5.20 -6.68 18.85
C ALA A 40 -3.93 -6.10 19.51
N GLY A 41 -3.78 -4.77 19.41
CA GLY A 41 -2.64 -4.05 19.98
C GLY A 41 -1.33 -4.13 19.20
N GLN A 42 -1.30 -4.80 18.03
CA GLN A 42 -0.11 -4.88 17.18
C GLN A 42 -0.25 -4.03 15.92
N VAL A 43 0.82 -3.33 15.55
CA VAL A 43 0.92 -2.59 14.29
C VAL A 43 1.47 -3.53 13.22
N ALA A 44 0.67 -3.83 12.20
CA ALA A 44 1.04 -4.74 11.12
C ALA A 44 1.59 -4.05 9.87
N ALA A 45 1.38 -2.73 9.71
CA ALA A 45 1.83 -1.96 8.56
C ALA A 45 2.17 -0.51 8.93
N LEU A 46 3.13 0.08 8.20
CA LEU A 46 3.53 1.47 8.30
C LEU A 46 3.57 2.09 6.90
N VAL A 47 2.89 3.23 6.72
CA VAL A 47 2.91 4.01 5.49
C VAL A 47 3.51 5.38 5.80
N LEU A 48 4.47 5.82 4.98
CA LEU A 48 5.15 7.10 5.12
C LEU A 48 4.77 8.03 3.98
N CYS A 49 4.52 9.29 4.28
CA CYS A 49 4.24 10.35 3.32
C CYS A 49 4.91 11.67 3.75
N HIS A 50 5.05 12.60 2.82
CA HIS A 50 5.86 13.82 3.05
C HIS A 50 5.05 15.02 3.57
N THR A 51 3.72 14.95 3.63
CA THR A 51 2.89 15.96 4.30
C THR A 51 1.85 15.32 5.20
N ARG A 52 1.33 16.11 6.16
CA ARG A 52 0.30 15.68 7.11
C ARG A 52 -1.06 15.50 6.44
N GLU A 53 -1.35 16.35 5.46
CA GLU A 53 -2.60 16.34 4.71
C GLU A 53 -2.70 15.07 3.87
N LEU A 54 -1.61 14.65 3.24
CA LEU A 54 -1.55 13.40 2.49
C LEU A 54 -1.63 12.17 3.41
N ALA A 55 -1.13 12.26 4.65
CA ALA A 55 -1.28 11.19 5.64
C ALA A 55 -2.74 10.96 6.03
N TYR A 56 -3.54 12.02 5.98
CA TYR A 56 -4.95 12.01 6.40
C TYR A 56 -5.91 11.59 5.28
N GLN A 57 -5.54 11.81 4.01
CA GLN A 57 -6.32 11.46 2.82
C GLN A 57 -6.51 9.95 2.65
#